data_AF-A0AA37MMD3-F1
#
_entry.id   AF-A0AA37MMD3-F1
#
_cell.length_a   1.000
_cell.length_b   1.000
_cell.length_c   1.000
_cell.angle_alpha   90.00
_cell.angle_beta   90.00
_cell.angle_gamma   90.00
#
_symmetry.space_group_name_H-M   'P 1'
#
loop_
_entity.id
_entity.type
_entity.pdbx_description
1 polymer ?
#
loop_
_entity_poly.entity_id
_entity_poly.type
_entity_poly.pdbx_seq_one_letter_code
_entity_poly.pdbx_strand_id
1 'polypeptide(L)'
;MLMLSPILNIGIENIDKRQYQVLLIFVLLIEFAGGTLYHYNGTSLTQLLFIYMIGQYLHKYPIQKIEKAPLQILLIASGINVSMVFVCSYFQIGGDHITRMLESNKNPLVLLSSISLFMAAKNKIQSKLLGTLGRLAPYMFSVYISHVILLYLNIINFRSLVLISPIVSVFAISISILLLAILADKLRVLLFGKVLDKLESQIEKIIKRI
;
A
#
# COMPACT_ATOMS: atom_id res chain seq x y z
N MET A 1 1.43 11.25 0.67
CA MET A 1 2.23 10.66 -0.41
C MET A 1 2.61 11.67 -1.48
N LEU A 2 1.68 12.41 -2.08
CA LEU A 2 1.97 13.38 -3.16
C LEU A 2 3.06 14.42 -2.86
N MET A 3 3.22 14.85 -1.60
CA MET A 3 4.29 15.79 -1.20
C MET A 3 5.62 15.12 -0.83
N LEU A 4 5.60 13.84 -0.48
CA LEU A 4 6.82 13.08 -0.13
C LEU A 4 7.41 12.36 -1.35
N SER A 5 6.59 12.08 -2.38
CA SER A 5 7.03 11.36 -3.58
C SER A 5 8.16 12.04 -4.34
N PRO A 6 8.23 13.38 -4.52
CA PRO A 6 9.35 14.00 -5.21
C PRO A 6 10.68 13.78 -4.48
N ILE A 7 10.68 13.94 -3.14
CA ILE A 7 11.86 13.75 -2.29
C ILE A 7 12.32 12.29 -2.35
N LEU A 8 11.38 11.35 -2.22
CA LEU A 8 11.65 9.91 -2.32
C LEU A 8 12.20 9.54 -3.70
N ASN A 9 11.63 10.08 -4.77
CA ASN A 9 12.08 9.80 -6.14
C ASN A 9 13.51 10.27 -6.38
N ILE A 10 13.86 11.49 -5.92
CA ILE A 10 15.24 11.98 -6.05
C ILE A 10 16.22 11.07 -5.30
N GLY A 11 15.86 10.62 -4.09
CA GLY A 11 16.68 9.65 -3.36
C GLY A 11 16.82 8.32 -4.10
N ILE A 12 15.72 7.80 -4.66
CA ILE A 12 15.66 6.52 -5.39
C ILE A 12 16.38 6.57 -6.75
N GLU A 13 16.42 7.72 -7.40
CA GLU A 13 17.10 7.88 -8.70
C GLU A 13 18.61 7.75 -8.54
N ASN A 14 19.17 8.26 -7.43
CA ASN A 14 20.60 8.30 -7.16
C ASN A 14 21.19 7.04 -6.51
N ILE A 15 20.36 6.09 -6.07
CA ILE A 15 20.83 4.80 -5.53
C ILE A 15 21.04 3.77 -6.65
N ASP A 16 22.11 2.99 -6.52
CA ASP A 16 22.37 1.87 -7.41
C ASP A 16 21.45 0.68 -7.09
N LYS A 17 21.38 -0.30 -8.00
CA LYS A 17 20.49 -1.46 -7.85
C LYS A 17 20.79 -2.24 -6.57
N ARG A 18 22.06 -2.42 -6.21
CA ARG A 18 22.44 -3.23 -5.05
C ARG A 18 22.11 -2.51 -3.75
N GLN A 19 22.39 -1.22 -3.63
CA GLN A 19 21.98 -0.40 -2.49
C GLN A 19 20.45 -0.42 -2.33
N TYR A 20 19.70 -0.31 -3.43
CA TYR A 20 18.24 -0.36 -3.34
C TYR A 20 17.73 -1.74 -2.87
N GLN A 21 18.31 -2.84 -3.35
CA GLN A 21 17.97 -4.18 -2.85
C GLN A 21 18.26 -4.33 -1.36
N VAL A 22 19.43 -3.88 -0.90
CA VAL A 22 19.80 -3.92 0.51
C VAL A 22 18.84 -3.09 1.35
N LEU A 23 18.49 -1.88 0.89
CA LEU A 23 17.51 -1.02 1.56
C LEU A 23 16.14 -1.69 1.67
N LEU A 24 15.64 -2.30 0.59
CA LEU A 24 14.36 -3.02 0.62
C LEU A 24 14.38 -4.21 1.57
N ILE A 25 15.47 -5.00 1.57
CA ILE A 25 15.63 -6.13 2.50
C ILE A 25 15.69 -5.61 3.94
N PHE A 26 16.39 -4.52 4.19
CA PHE A 26 16.49 -3.92 5.51
C PHE A 26 15.13 -3.44 6.03
N VAL A 27 14.36 -2.71 5.20
CA VAL A 27 13.00 -2.27 5.57
C VAL A 27 12.07 -3.47 5.75
N LEU A 28 12.21 -4.52 4.93
CA LEU A 28 11.49 -5.77 5.11
C LEU A 28 11.83 -6.42 6.47
N LEU A 29 13.09 -6.46 6.88
CA LEU A 29 13.42 -7.01 8.19
C LEU A 29 12.83 -6.18 9.33
N ILE A 30 12.84 -4.85 9.24
CA ILE A 30 12.23 -3.97 10.25
C ILE A 30 10.71 -4.19 10.33
N GLU A 31 10.03 -4.15 9.19
CA GLU A 31 8.57 -4.27 9.14
C GLU A 31 8.09 -5.66 9.59
N PHE A 32 8.80 -6.70 9.16
CA PHE A 32 8.37 -8.08 9.38
C PHE A 32 8.88 -8.65 10.69
N ALA A 33 10.16 -8.46 11.05
CA ALA A 33 10.70 -8.95 12.32
C ALA A 33 10.35 -8.02 13.49
N GLY A 34 10.39 -6.70 13.30
CA GLY A 34 9.96 -5.74 14.33
C GLY A 34 8.43 -5.77 14.52
N GLY A 35 7.68 -5.91 13.42
CA GLY A 35 6.23 -5.97 13.46
C GLY A 35 5.66 -7.22 14.12
N THR A 36 6.31 -8.37 13.98
CA THR A 36 5.92 -9.63 14.66
C THR A 36 6.24 -9.63 16.16
N LEU A 37 7.21 -8.85 16.60
CA LEU A 37 7.61 -8.78 18.01
C LEU A 37 6.82 -7.74 18.83
N TYR A 38 6.38 -6.64 18.22
CA TYR A 38 5.91 -5.48 18.99
C TYR A 38 4.45 -5.06 18.75
N HIS A 39 3.81 -5.33 17.60
CA HIS A 39 2.42 -4.89 17.33
C HIS A 39 1.73 -5.65 16.18
N TYR A 40 0.59 -6.30 16.45
CA TYR A 40 -0.17 -7.08 15.45
C TYR A 40 -1.13 -6.28 14.56
N ASN A 41 -1.36 -4.99 14.87
CA ASN A 41 -2.41 -4.22 14.22
C ASN A 41 -1.88 -3.08 13.35
N GLY A 42 -2.39 -3.04 12.12
CA GLY A 42 -2.41 -1.85 11.28
C GLY A 42 -1.33 -1.76 10.21
N THR A 43 -1.70 -1.18 9.08
CA THR A 43 -0.78 -0.67 8.06
C THR A 43 -0.24 0.66 8.57
N SER A 44 1.06 0.70 8.82
CA SER A 44 1.78 1.90 9.22
C SER A 44 2.11 2.78 8.02
N LEU A 45 2.44 4.05 8.27
CA LEU A 45 3.05 4.92 7.27
C LEU A 45 4.32 4.27 6.67
N THR A 46 5.07 3.54 7.49
CA THR A 46 6.30 2.84 7.08
C THR A 46 6.00 1.69 6.13
N GLN A 47 4.95 0.88 6.38
CA GLN A 47 4.51 -0.16 5.45
C GLN A 47 4.08 0.43 4.10
N LEU A 48 3.43 1.60 4.11
CA LEU A 48 3.05 2.27 2.87
C LEU A 48 4.27 2.77 2.08
N LEU A 49 5.21 3.43 2.76
CA LEU A 49 6.47 3.86 2.16
C LEU A 49 7.21 2.66 1.56
N PHE A 50 7.21 1.54 2.27
CA PHE A 50 7.79 0.29 1.80
C PHE A 50 7.11 -0.24 0.53
N ILE A 51 5.78 -0.30 0.48
CA ILE A 51 5.03 -0.70 -0.73
C ILE A 51 5.33 0.24 -1.90
N TYR A 52 5.40 1.55 -1.65
CA TYR A 52 5.78 2.54 -2.67
C TYR A 52 7.19 2.28 -3.23
N MET A 53 8.16 2.03 -2.36
CA MET A 53 9.52 1.69 -2.76
C MET A 53 9.59 0.38 -3.54
N ILE A 54 8.83 -0.64 -3.16
CA ILE A 54 8.72 -1.88 -3.96
C ILE A 54 8.17 -1.57 -5.35
N GLY A 55 7.09 -0.78 -5.46
CA GLY A 55 6.51 -0.38 -6.73
C GLY A 55 7.52 0.33 -7.64
N GLN A 56 8.26 1.29 -7.08
CA GLN A 56 9.32 1.99 -7.80
C GLN A 56 10.47 1.07 -8.22
N TYR A 57 10.90 0.17 -7.33
CA TYR A 57 11.94 -0.81 -7.64
C TYR A 57 11.52 -1.73 -8.79
N LEU A 58 10.28 -2.24 -8.79
CA LEU A 58 9.76 -3.08 -9.86
C LEU A 58 9.59 -2.32 -11.18
N HIS A 59 9.38 -1.01 -11.13
CA HIS A 59 9.36 -0.15 -12.31
C HIS A 59 10.76 0.08 -12.89
N LYS A 60 11.75 0.42 -12.05
CA LYS A 60 13.15 0.69 -12.45
C LYS A 60 13.90 -0.60 -12.84
N TYR A 61 13.61 -1.71 -12.16
CA TYR A 61 14.28 -3.01 -12.32
C TYR A 61 13.26 -4.16 -12.44
N PRO A 62 12.61 -4.31 -13.61
CA PRO A 62 11.56 -5.32 -13.80
C PRO A 62 12.08 -6.74 -13.56
N ILE A 63 11.35 -7.50 -12.75
CA ILE A 63 11.65 -8.90 -12.46
C ILE A 63 10.83 -9.77 -13.41
N GLN A 64 11.48 -10.28 -14.46
CA GLN A 64 10.82 -11.04 -15.53
C GLN A 64 9.96 -12.22 -15.02
N LYS A 65 10.38 -12.89 -13.94
CA LYS A 65 9.62 -14.02 -13.36
C LYS A 65 8.24 -13.57 -12.86
N ILE A 66 8.18 -12.42 -12.19
CA ILE A 66 6.92 -11.87 -11.66
C ILE A 66 6.04 -11.36 -12.80
N GLU A 67 6.64 -10.79 -13.84
CA GLU A 67 5.91 -10.29 -15.01
C GLU A 67 5.29 -11.40 -15.88
N LYS A 68 6.01 -12.51 -16.05
CA LYS A 68 5.58 -13.62 -16.91
C LYS A 68 4.54 -14.52 -16.24
N ALA A 69 4.62 -14.70 -14.93
CA ALA A 69 3.79 -15.66 -14.20
C ALA A 69 3.08 -15.06 -12.96
N PRO A 70 2.47 -13.87 -13.03
CA PRO A 70 1.92 -13.21 -11.84
C PRO A 70 0.78 -14.02 -11.21
N LEU A 71 -0.08 -14.65 -12.02
CA LEU A 71 -1.18 -15.49 -11.53
C LEU A 71 -0.69 -16.77 -10.84
N GLN A 72 0.37 -17.40 -11.34
CA GLN A 72 0.93 -18.59 -10.72
C GLN A 72 1.53 -18.26 -9.35
N ILE A 73 2.30 -17.17 -9.26
CA ILE A 73 2.88 -16.72 -7.99
C ILE A 73 1.77 -16.32 -7.01
N LEU A 74 0.72 -15.64 -7.48
CA LEU A 74 -0.46 -15.32 -6.67
C LEU A 74 -1.10 -16.58 -6.07
N LEU A 75 -1.36 -17.59 -6.89
CA LEU A 75 -1.98 -18.84 -6.46
C LEU A 75 -1.09 -19.62 -5.50
N ILE A 76 0.21 -19.69 -5.76
CA ILE A 76 1.17 -20.39 -4.90
C ILE A 76 1.29 -19.66 -3.55
N ALA A 77 1.55 -18.35 -3.56
CA ALA A 77 1.72 -17.59 -2.32
C ALA A 77 0.45 -17.59 -1.45
N SER A 78 -0.71 -17.38 -2.08
CA SER A 78 -2.00 -17.42 -1.38
C SER A 78 -2.35 -18.83 -0.92
N GLY A 79 -2.09 -19.85 -1.75
CA GLY A 79 -2.33 -21.24 -1.41
C GLY A 79 -1.50 -21.71 -0.24
N ILE A 80 -0.20 -21.37 -0.20
CA ILE A 80 0.66 -21.64 0.95
C ILE A 80 0.11 -20.92 2.19
N ASN A 81 -0.24 -19.64 2.07
CA ASN A 81 -0.71 -18.87 3.23
C ASN A 81 -2.03 -19.43 3.80
N VAL A 82 -3.01 -19.70 2.94
CA VAL A 82 -4.29 -20.30 3.33
C VAL A 82 -4.09 -21.67 3.96
N SER A 83 -3.20 -22.49 3.41
CA SER A 83 -2.88 -23.80 3.99
C SER A 83 -2.25 -23.67 5.37
N MET A 84 -1.31 -22.72 5.56
CA MET A 84 -0.70 -22.47 6.87
C MET A 84 -1.72 -21.99 7.89
N VAL A 85 -2.59 -21.03 7.52
CA VAL A 85 -3.69 -20.54 8.37
C VAL A 85 -4.62 -21.69 8.75
N PHE A 86 -5.04 -22.50 7.78
CA PHE A 86 -5.93 -23.63 8.03
C PHE A 86 -5.32 -24.66 8.98
N VAL A 87 -4.07 -25.07 8.74
CA VAL A 87 -3.35 -26.02 9.60
C VAL A 87 -3.18 -25.46 11.01
N CYS A 88 -2.74 -24.21 11.16
CA CYS A 88 -2.54 -23.60 12.47
C CYS A 88 -3.87 -23.46 13.22
N SER A 89 -4.94 -23.07 12.54
CA SER A 89 -6.26 -22.94 13.15
C SER A 89 -6.88 -24.29 13.50
N TYR A 90 -6.76 -25.31 12.66
CA TYR A 90 -7.36 -26.63 12.87
C TYR A 90 -6.68 -27.38 14.01
N PHE A 91 -5.35 -27.35 14.06
CA PHE A 91 -4.56 -28.00 15.12
C PHE A 91 -4.29 -27.10 16.33
N GLN A 92 -4.85 -25.88 16.36
CA GLN A 92 -4.65 -24.88 17.42
C GLN A 92 -3.17 -24.55 17.71
N ILE A 93 -2.31 -24.61 16.68
CA ILE A 93 -0.87 -24.38 16.82
C ILE A 93 -0.63 -22.90 17.08
N GLY A 94 -0.18 -22.59 18.30
CA GLY A 94 0.12 -21.22 18.76
C GLY A 94 -1.09 -20.29 18.88
N GLY A 95 -2.30 -20.87 18.91
CA GLY A 95 -3.57 -20.17 19.14
C GLY A 95 -3.86 -19.03 18.16
N ASP A 96 -4.76 -18.13 18.57
CA ASP A 96 -5.18 -16.96 17.80
C ASP A 96 -4.01 -16.07 17.35
N HIS A 97 -2.92 -16.08 18.12
CA HIS A 97 -1.76 -15.23 17.88
C HIS A 97 -1.06 -15.57 16.56
N ILE A 98 -0.73 -16.85 16.33
CA ILE A 98 -0.06 -17.28 15.10
C ILE A 98 -1.01 -17.12 13.90
N THR A 99 -2.29 -17.47 14.07
CA THR A 99 -3.30 -17.32 13.01
C THR A 99 -3.43 -15.86 12.57
N ARG A 100 -3.55 -14.91 13.52
CA ARG A 100 -3.60 -13.47 13.21
C ARG A 100 -2.32 -12.95 12.57
N MET A 101 -1.16 -13.49 12.95
CA MET A 101 0.12 -13.13 12.33
C MET A 101 0.18 -13.57 10.86
N LEU A 102 -0.31 -14.76 10.54
CA LEU A 102 -0.38 -15.29 9.17
C LEU A 102 -1.41 -14.55 8.30
N GLU A 103 -2.49 -14.06 8.91
CA GLU A 103 -3.51 -13.25 8.23
C GLU A 103 -3.10 -11.77 8.07
N SER A 104 -2.08 -11.32 8.79
CA SER A 104 -1.67 -9.92 8.81
C SER A 104 -1.03 -9.46 7.51
N ASN A 105 -1.17 -8.16 7.21
CA ASN A 105 -0.43 -7.48 6.14
C ASN A 105 1.09 -7.49 6.38
N LYS A 106 1.54 -7.90 7.56
CA LYS A 106 2.94 -8.12 7.93
C LYS A 106 3.43 -9.54 7.61
N ASN A 107 2.71 -10.32 6.80
CA ASN A 107 3.15 -11.62 6.31
C ASN A 107 3.76 -11.51 4.90
N PRO A 108 5.01 -11.96 4.65
CA PRO A 108 5.65 -11.83 3.34
C PRO A 108 4.88 -12.52 2.21
N LEU A 109 4.16 -13.59 2.51
CA LEU A 109 3.29 -14.28 1.54
C LEU A 109 2.11 -13.42 1.11
N VAL A 110 1.53 -12.64 2.05
CA VAL A 110 0.45 -11.68 1.77
C VAL A 110 0.97 -10.49 0.96
N LEU A 111 2.19 -10.03 1.23
CA LEU A 111 2.84 -9.00 0.42
C LEU A 111 3.10 -9.50 -1.01
N LEU A 112 3.66 -10.71 -1.13
CA LEU A 112 3.96 -11.32 -2.43
C LEU A 112 2.68 -11.55 -3.24
N SER A 113 1.62 -12.07 -2.62
CA SER A 113 0.32 -12.24 -3.28
C SER A 113 -0.26 -10.90 -3.74
N SER A 114 -0.14 -9.84 -2.92
CA SER A 114 -0.60 -8.48 -3.29
C SER A 114 0.16 -7.91 -4.49
N ILE A 115 1.49 -8.05 -4.53
CA ILE A 115 2.33 -7.64 -5.67
C ILE A 115 1.94 -8.43 -6.92
N SER A 116 1.79 -9.74 -6.80
CA SER A 116 1.40 -10.61 -7.91
C SER A 116 -0.01 -10.31 -8.44
N LEU A 117 -0.96 -10.00 -7.56
CA LEU A 117 -2.30 -9.55 -7.94
C LEU A 117 -2.23 -8.24 -8.72
N PHE A 118 -1.46 -7.26 -8.23
CA PHE A 118 -1.25 -6.00 -8.93
C PHE A 118 -0.65 -6.22 -10.33
N MET A 119 0.37 -7.07 -10.45
CA MET A 119 1.02 -7.37 -11.72
C MET A 119 0.08 -8.11 -12.69
N ALA A 120 -0.73 -9.05 -12.18
CA ALA A 120 -1.75 -9.73 -12.99
C ALA A 120 -2.80 -8.74 -13.51
N ALA A 121 -3.25 -7.81 -12.67
CA ALA A 121 -4.19 -6.76 -13.07
C ALA A 121 -3.55 -5.81 -14.09
N LYS A 122 -2.33 -5.33 -13.84
CA LYS A 122 -1.57 -4.48 -14.76
C LYS A 122 -1.43 -5.10 -16.15
N ASN A 123 -1.15 -6.40 -16.23
CA ASN A 123 -0.97 -7.11 -17.51
C ASN A 123 -2.28 -7.32 -18.29
N LYS A 124 -3.43 -7.38 -17.60
CA LYS A 124 -4.75 -7.64 -18.23
C LYS A 124 -5.55 -6.38 -18.54
N ILE A 125 -5.33 -5.29 -17.79
CA ILE A 125 -6.11 -4.06 -17.93
C ILE A 125 -5.64 -3.28 -19.16
N GLN A 126 -6.60 -2.85 -20.00
CA GLN A 126 -6.34 -1.97 -21.13
C GLN A 126 -5.68 -0.66 -20.69
N SER A 127 -4.78 -0.11 -21.52
CA SER A 127 -3.97 1.07 -21.18
C SER A 127 -4.78 2.29 -20.71
N LYS A 128 -6.00 2.51 -21.23
CA LYS A 128 -6.89 3.61 -20.81
C LYS A 128 -7.46 3.44 -19.40
N LEU A 129 -7.87 2.23 -19.04
CA LEU A 129 -8.37 1.92 -17.69
C LEU A 129 -7.24 1.97 -16.67
N LEU A 130 -6.06 1.46 -17.04
CA LEU A 130 -4.87 1.53 -16.20
C LEU A 130 -4.49 2.98 -15.89
N GLY A 131 -4.54 3.87 -16.88
CA GLY A 131 -4.29 5.30 -16.68
C GLY A 131 -5.29 5.96 -15.73
N THR A 132 -6.58 5.58 -15.81
CA THR A 132 -7.62 6.13 -14.92
C THR A 132 -7.45 5.63 -13.49
N LEU A 133 -7.21 4.33 -13.30
CA LEU A 133 -6.94 3.73 -11.99
C LEU A 133 -5.64 4.28 -11.38
N GLY A 134 -4.61 4.51 -12.21
CA GLY A 134 -3.35 5.12 -11.79
C GLY A 134 -3.54 6.54 -11.23
N ARG A 135 -4.44 7.34 -11.81
CA ARG A 135 -4.81 8.67 -11.25
C ARG A 135 -5.55 8.57 -9.92
N LEU A 136 -6.25 7.47 -9.67
CA LEU A 136 -6.99 7.26 -8.43
C LEU A 136 -6.11 6.69 -7.30
N ALA A 137 -4.99 6.04 -7.64
CA ALA A 137 -4.09 5.39 -6.69
C ALA A 137 -3.65 6.27 -5.50
N PRO A 138 -3.31 7.57 -5.67
CA PRO A 138 -2.95 8.44 -4.54
C PRO A 138 -4.08 8.64 -3.52
N TYR A 139 -5.34 8.57 -3.96
CA TYR A 139 -6.50 8.76 -3.09
C TYR A 139 -6.89 7.49 -2.33
N MET A 140 -6.57 6.30 -2.86
CA MET A 140 -6.84 5.03 -2.17
C MET A 140 -6.16 4.98 -0.79
N PHE A 141 -4.99 5.60 -0.67
CA PHE A 141 -4.32 5.75 0.62
C PHE A 141 -5.07 6.68 1.58
N SER A 142 -5.61 7.78 1.06
CA SER A 142 -6.40 8.73 1.86
C SER A 142 -7.67 8.07 2.39
N VAL A 143 -8.28 7.18 1.60
CA VAL A 143 -9.42 6.35 2.03
C VAL A 143 -9.01 5.43 3.20
N TYR A 144 -7.89 4.73 3.07
CA TYR A 144 -7.39 3.84 4.11
C TYR A 144 -7.12 4.59 5.43
N ILE A 145 -6.35 5.68 5.40
CA ILE A 145 -6.05 6.47 6.62
C ILE A 145 -7.34 6.98 7.25
N SER A 146 -8.25 7.54 6.45
CA SER A 146 -9.48 8.11 6.98
C SER A 146 -10.30 7.03 7.69
N HIS A 147 -10.39 5.84 7.11
CA HIS A 147 -11.09 4.72 7.73
C HIS A 147 -10.45 4.30 9.06
N VAL A 148 -9.12 4.21 9.11
CA VAL A 148 -8.38 3.86 10.34
C VAL A 148 -8.59 4.92 11.42
N ILE A 149 -8.48 6.21 11.09
CA ILE A 149 -8.66 7.31 12.05
C ILE A 149 -10.11 7.35 12.56
N LEU A 150 -11.10 7.21 11.68
CA LEU A 150 -12.51 7.21 12.05
C LEU A 150 -12.87 6.05 12.97
N LEU A 151 -12.29 4.86 12.75
CA LEU A 151 -12.41 3.71 13.64
C LEU A 151 -11.70 3.94 14.97
N TYR A 152 -10.45 4.40 14.95
CA TYR A 152 -9.61 4.54 16.15
C TYR A 152 -10.15 5.61 17.10
N LEU A 153 -10.59 6.74 16.55
CA LEU A 153 -11.20 7.82 17.31
C LEU A 153 -12.68 7.56 17.64
N ASN A 154 -13.23 6.44 17.18
CA ASN A 154 -14.63 6.04 17.39
C ASN A 154 -15.64 7.15 17.02
N ILE A 155 -15.27 8.00 16.05
CA ILE A 155 -16.09 9.15 15.60
C ILE A 155 -17.36 8.63 14.93
N ILE A 156 -17.26 7.47 14.29
CA ILE A 156 -18.33 6.86 13.55
C ILE A 156 -18.54 5.44 14.06
N ASN A 157 -19.74 5.16 14.55
CA ASN A 157 -20.14 3.79 14.86
C ASN A 157 -20.53 3.07 13.56
N PHE A 158 -19.58 2.38 12.95
CA PHE A 158 -19.81 1.66 11.69
C PHE A 158 -20.92 0.60 11.80
N ARG A 159 -21.24 0.13 13.02
CA ARG A 159 -22.32 -0.83 13.27
C ARG A 159 -23.72 -0.21 13.10
N SER A 160 -23.86 1.09 13.33
CA SER A 160 -25.12 1.82 13.12
C SER A 160 -25.27 2.37 11.69
N LEU A 161 -24.23 2.27 10.86
CA LEU A 161 -24.21 2.71 9.46
C LEU A 161 -24.41 1.57 8.46
N VAL A 162 -24.90 0.42 8.93
CA VAL A 162 -25.26 -0.69 8.06
C VAL A 162 -26.51 -0.28 7.28
N LEU A 163 -26.34 0.07 6.01
CA LEU A 163 -27.41 0.51 5.12
C LEU A 163 -28.38 -0.65 4.81
N ILE A 164 -27.85 -1.68 4.13
CA ILE A 164 -28.61 -2.85 3.66
C ILE A 164 -27.85 -4.12 4.03
N SER A 165 -26.54 -4.15 3.75
CA SER A 165 -25.63 -5.20 4.21
C SER A 165 -24.30 -4.59 4.65
N PRO A 166 -23.53 -5.27 5.51
CA PRO A 166 -22.20 -4.80 5.90
C PRO A 166 -21.28 -4.55 4.70
N ILE A 167 -21.37 -5.42 3.68
CA ILE A 167 -20.57 -5.32 2.45
C ILE A 167 -20.94 -4.04 1.68
N VAL A 168 -22.23 -3.82 1.41
CA VAL A 168 -22.70 -2.63 0.69
C VAL A 168 -22.31 -1.35 1.43
N SER A 169 -22.38 -1.37 2.76
CA SER A 169 -22.04 -0.23 3.60
C SER A 169 -20.54 0.09 3.54
N VAL A 170 -19.67 -0.92 3.56
CA VAL A 170 -18.22 -0.73 3.39
C VAL A 170 -17.90 -0.12 2.03
N PHE A 171 -18.53 -0.60 0.95
CA PHE A 171 -18.34 -0.03 -0.38
C PHE A 171 -18.84 1.42 -0.45
N ALA A 172 -20.04 1.70 0.07
CA ALA A 172 -20.63 3.04 0.06
C ALA A 172 -19.78 4.05 0.83
N ILE A 173 -19.32 3.69 2.04
CA ILE A 173 -18.45 4.54 2.86
C ILE A 173 -17.11 4.76 2.16
N SER A 174 -16.49 3.71 1.62
CA SER A 174 -15.20 3.81 0.92
C SER A 174 -15.28 4.72 -0.30
N ILE A 175 -16.35 4.61 -1.09
CA ILE A 175 -16.60 5.50 -2.24
C ILE A 175 -16.82 6.94 -1.77
N SER A 176 -17.55 7.15 -0.69
CA SER A 176 -17.82 8.49 -0.15
C SER A 176 -16.53 9.18 0.31
N ILE A 177 -15.68 8.46 1.06
CA ILE A 177 -14.37 8.97 1.48
C ILE A 177 -13.47 9.24 0.26
N LEU A 178 -13.52 8.39 -0.77
CA LEU A 178 -12.76 8.60 -2.00
C LEU A 178 -13.17 9.90 -2.68
N LEU A 179 -14.46 10.15 -2.82
CA LEU A 179 -14.98 11.39 -3.42
C LEU A 179 -14.59 12.62 -2.59
N LEU A 180 -14.67 12.53 -1.25
CA LEU A 180 -14.22 13.59 -0.35
C LEU A 180 -12.72 13.86 -0.48
N ALA A 181 -11.89 12.83 -0.59
CA ALA A 181 -10.45 12.98 -0.78
C ALA A 181 -10.12 13.64 -2.13
N ILE A 182 -10.82 13.27 -3.20
CA ILE A 182 -10.68 13.91 -4.52
C ILE A 182 -11.09 15.38 -4.44
N LEU A 183 -12.21 15.69 -3.78
CA LEU A 183 -12.68 17.06 -3.62
C LEU A 183 -11.70 17.90 -2.80
N ALA A 184 -11.18 17.34 -1.70
CA ALA A 184 -10.21 18.01 -0.85
C ALA A 184 -8.90 18.31 -1.60
N ASP A 185 -8.42 17.39 -2.44
CA ASP A 185 -7.22 17.65 -3.25
C ASP A 185 -7.47 18.69 -4.34
N LYS A 186 -8.65 18.68 -4.99
CA LYS A 186 -9.04 19.76 -5.92
C LYS A 186 -9.07 21.13 -5.23
N LEU A 187 -9.63 21.19 -4.02
CA LEU A 187 -9.64 22.41 -3.21
C LEU A 187 -8.22 22.85 -2.82
N ARG A 188 -7.37 21.89 -2.44
CA ARG A 188 -5.95 22.14 -2.13
C ARG A 188 -5.22 22.75 -3.33
N VAL A 189 -5.39 22.19 -4.53
CA VAL A 189 -4.75 22.70 -5.75
C VAL A 189 -5.28 24.09 -6.10
N LEU A 190 -6.59 24.33 -5.95
CA LEU A 190 -7.19 25.64 -6.21
C LEU A 190 -6.65 26.74 -5.28
N LEU A 191 -6.53 26.43 -3.98
CA LEU A 191 -6.12 27.41 -2.96
C LEU A 191 -4.59 27.59 -2.89
N PHE A 192 -3.84 26.50 -3.00
CA PHE A 192 -2.41 26.48 -2.67
C PHE A 192 -1.50 26.04 -3.84
N GLY A 193 -2.05 25.68 -5.00
CA GLY A 193 -1.27 25.15 -6.14
C GLY A 193 -0.09 26.05 -6.51
N LYS A 194 -0.34 27.35 -6.71
CA LYS A 194 0.71 28.33 -7.05
C LYS A 194 1.82 28.44 -6.00
N VAL A 195 1.49 28.24 -4.73
CA VAL A 195 2.46 28.30 -3.62
C VAL A 195 3.28 27.02 -3.55
N LEU A 196 2.62 25.86 -3.70
CA LEU A 196 3.29 24.57 -3.76
C LEU A 196 4.24 24.45 -4.95
N ASP A 197 3.81 24.84 -6.15
CA ASP A 197 4.64 24.79 -7.36
C ASP A 197 5.92 25.61 -7.18
N LYS A 198 5.80 26.76 -6.49
CA LYS A 198 6.93 27.62 -6.17
C LYS A 198 7.89 26.96 -5.17
N LEU A 199 7.36 26.31 -4.13
CA LEU A 199 8.15 25.58 -3.13
C LEU A 199 8.87 24.36 -3.74
N GLU A 200 8.18 23.59 -4.57
CA GLU A 200 8.74 22.42 -5.26
C GLU A 200 9.92 22.84 -6.15
N SER A 201 9.75 23.92 -6.93
CA SER A 201 10.83 24.46 -7.77
C SER A 201 12.04 24.96 -6.97
N GLN A 202 11.84 25.43 -5.73
CA GLN A 202 12.93 25.87 -4.86
C GLN A 202 13.65 24.68 -4.23
N ILE A 203 12.92 23.66 -3.79
CA ILE A 203 13.48 22.43 -3.23
C ILE A 203 14.31 21.70 -4.29
N GLU A 204 13.81 21.55 -5.52
CA GLU A 204 14.59 20.95 -6.61
C GLU A 204 15.89 21.70 -6.89
N LYS A 205 15.87 23.03 -6.87
CA LYS A 205 17.08 23.86 -7.06
C LYS A 205 18.10 23.67 -5.95
N ILE A 206 17.65 23.50 -4.71
CA ILE A 206 18.54 23.25 -3.56
C ILE A 206 19.14 21.85 -3.69
N ILE A 207 18.34 20.84 -3.98
CA ILE A 207 18.81 19.46 -4.07
C ILE A 207 19.78 19.26 -5.24
N LYS A 208 19.55 19.90 -6.40
CA LYS A 208 20.48 19.84 -7.55
C LYS A 208 21.81 20.60 -7.34
N ARG A 209 21.90 21.43 -6.30
CA ARG A 209 23.13 22.16 -5.94
C ARG A 209 24.02 21.40 -4.94
N ILE A 210 23.48 20.34 -4.32
CA ILE A 210 24.18 19.45 -3.39
C ILE A 210 24.68 18.24 -4.19
#